data_AF-A0A1I5A622-F1
#
_entry.id   AF-A0A1I5A622-F1
#
_cell.length_a   1.000
_cell.length_b   1.000
_cell.length_c   1.000
_cell.angle_alpha   90.00
_cell.angle_beta   90.00
_cell.angle_gamma   90.00
#
_symmetry.space_group_name_H-M   'P 1'
#
loop_
_entity.id
_entity.type
_entity.pdbx_description
1 polymer ?
#
loop_
_entity_poly.entity_id
_entity_poly.type
_entity_poly.pdbx_seq_one_letter_code
_entity_poly.pdbx_strand_id
1 'polypeptide(L)' 'MFIHKIITPMFIKRFQCVGSDCISHCCQDWFISVDKKTYKKYHHADSIEIKQIAQAHVLKLEKKGNYAYISV' A
#
# COMPACT_ATOMS: atom_id res chain seq x y z
N MET A 1 -9.75 35.35 14.13
CA MET A 1 -10.08 33.92 14.32
C MET A 1 -10.78 33.44 13.05
N PHE A 2 -10.10 32.68 12.20
CA PHE A 2 -10.65 32.24 10.91
C PHE A 2 -11.43 30.94 11.10
N ILE A 3 -12.75 31.01 10.95
CA ILE A 3 -13.63 29.83 10.98
C ILE A 3 -13.46 29.10 9.65
N HIS A 4 -12.72 27.99 9.66
CA HIS A 4 -12.64 27.10 8.51
C HIS A 4 -13.87 26.18 8.50
N LYS A 5 -14.76 26.40 7.54
CA LYS A 5 -15.93 25.52 7.32
C LYS A 5 -15.50 24.31 6.49
N ILE A 6 -15.37 23.16 7.13
CA ILE A 6 -15.09 21.90 6.43
C ILE A 6 -16.41 21.39 5.84
N ILE A 7 -16.47 21.28 4.51
CA ILE A 7 -17.61 20.72 3.78
C ILE A 7 -17.22 19.32 3.32
N THR A 8 -17.82 18.30 3.93
CA THR A 8 -17.59 16.89 3.54
C THR A 8 -18.72 16.43 2.61
N PRO A 9 -18.41 15.95 1.40
CA PRO A 9 -19.41 15.36 0.51
C PRO A 9 -20.11 14.16 1.14
N MET A 10 -21.41 14.01 0.88
CA MET A 10 -22.19 12.89 1.44
C MET A 10 -21.67 11.51 1.01
N PHE A 11 -21.10 11.39 -0.20
CA PHE A 11 -20.58 10.12 -0.69
C PHE A 11 -19.41 9.59 0.13
N ILE A 12 -18.63 10.48 0.79
CA ILE A 12 -17.52 10.05 1.66
C ILE A 12 -18.01 9.18 2.80
N LYS A 13 -19.23 9.43 3.32
CA LYS A 13 -19.83 8.59 4.37
C LYS A 13 -20.10 7.15 3.92
N ARG A 14 -20.18 6.92 2.61
CA ARG A 14 -20.43 5.62 1.98
C ARG A 14 -19.21 5.09 1.23
N PHE A 15 -18.10 5.81 1.25
CA PHE A 15 -16.90 5.39 0.56
C PHE A 15 -16.29 4.19 1.29
N GLN A 16 -16.01 3.13 0.54
CA GLN A 16 -15.33 1.94 1.02
C GLN A 16 -14.31 1.51 -0.04
N CYS A 17 -13.09 1.21 0.39
CA CYS A 17 -12.12 0.58 -0.49
C CYS A 17 -12.55 -0.86 -0.75
N VAL A 18 -12.76 -1.20 -2.02
CA VAL A 18 -13.11 -2.56 -2.49
C VAL A 18 -11.90 -3.28 -3.11
N GLY A 19 -10.70 -2.71 -2.98
CA GLY A 19 -9.47 -3.32 -3.47
C GLY A 19 -9.46 -3.51 -4.99
N SER A 20 -9.22 -4.74 -5.43
CA SER A 20 -9.14 -5.13 -6.84
C SER A 20 -10.43 -4.89 -7.63
N ASP A 21 -11.58 -4.87 -6.96
CA ASP A 21 -12.88 -4.70 -7.61
C ASP A 21 -13.21 -3.22 -7.85
N CYS A 22 -12.28 -2.31 -7.55
CA CYS A 22 -12.49 -0.88 -7.68
C CYS A 22 -12.51 -0.47 -9.16
N ILE A 23 -13.62 0.09 -9.61
CA ILE A 23 -13.78 0.56 -11.00
C ILE A 23 -12.88 1.75 -11.35
N SER A 24 -12.36 2.44 -10.34
CA SER A 24 -11.51 3.61 -10.50
C SER A 24 -10.12 3.31 -9.96
N HIS A 25 -9.08 3.57 -10.75
CA HIS A 25 -7.68 3.22 -10.47
C HIS A 25 -7.02 4.11 -9.38
N CYS A 26 -7.78 4.62 -8.41
CA CYS A 26 -7.29 5.59 -7.43
C CYS A 26 -6.14 5.09 -6.54
N CYS A 27 -5.92 3.78 -6.48
CA CYS A 27 -4.82 3.17 -5.72
C CYS A 27 -3.64 2.69 -6.59
N GLN A 28 -3.75 2.69 -7.92
CA GLN A 28 -2.82 1.96 -8.81
C GLN A 28 -1.44 2.60 -8.96
N ASP A 29 -1.30 3.88 -8.59
CA ASP A 29 -0.03 4.59 -8.63
C ASP A 29 0.61 4.73 -7.24
N TRP A 30 0.13 3.98 -6.25
CA TRP A 30 0.67 4.02 -4.89
C TRP A 30 1.84 3.06 -4.75
N PHE A 31 3.03 3.64 -4.62
CA PHE A 31 4.24 2.93 -4.24
C PHE A 31 4.42 2.99 -2.73
N ILE A 32 4.27 1.85 -2.06
CA ILE A 32 4.54 1.73 -0.63
C ILE A 32 6.00 1.32 -0.47
N SER A 33 6.83 2.20 0.10
CA SER A 33 8.24 1.89 0.35
C SER A 33 8.39 0.91 1.53
N VAL A 34 9.26 -0.08 1.34
CA VAL A 34 9.57 -1.10 2.34
C VAL A 34 11.06 -1.04 2.66
N ASP A 35 11.38 -0.95 3.95
CA ASP A 35 12.75 -0.96 4.42
C ASP A 35 13.34 -2.39 4.45
N LYS A 36 14.67 -2.47 4.62
CA LYS A 36 15.42 -3.73 4.59
C LYS A 36 15.01 -4.72 5.69
N LYS A 37 14.71 -4.24 6.89
CA LYS A 37 14.32 -5.09 8.02
C LYS A 37 12.94 -5.69 7.75
N THR A 38 12.01 -4.86 7.29
CA THR A 38 10.63 -5.26 6.98
C THR A 38 10.58 -6.23 5.80
N TYR A 39 11.34 -5.96 4.72
CA TYR A 39 11.48 -6.89 3.60
C TYR A 39 11.93 -8.27 4.06
N LYS A 40 13.02 -8.34 4.85
CA LYS A 40 13.53 -9.62 5.34
C LYS A 40 12.52 -10.33 6.22
N LYS A 41 11.79 -9.61 7.07
CA LYS A 41 10.75 -10.18 7.94
C LYS A 41 9.65 -10.86 7.13
N TYR A 42 9.21 -10.25 6.03
CA TYR A 42 8.15 -10.83 5.19
C TYR A 42 8.65 -12.00 4.35
N HIS A 43 9.83 -11.89 3.74
CA HIS A 43 10.41 -12.96 2.92
C HIS A 43 10.88 -14.19 3.71
N HIS A 44 11.12 -14.05 5.01
CA HIS A 44 11.48 -15.14 5.92
C HIS A 44 10.39 -15.40 6.98
N ALA A 45 9.16 -15.00 6.72
CA ALA A 45 8.05 -15.31 7.62
C ALA A 45 7.86 -16.82 7.73
N ASP A 46 7.58 -17.31 8.94
CA ASP A 46 7.29 -18.74 9.20
C ASP A 46 5.95 -19.15 8.56
N SER A 47 5.02 -18.19 8.41
CA SER A 47 3.80 -18.40 7.64
C SER A 47 4.12 -18.48 6.15
N ILE A 48 3.83 -19.63 5.56
CA ILE A 48 3.92 -19.88 4.12
C ILE A 48 3.11 -18.85 3.32
N GLU A 49 1.92 -18.50 3.80
CA GLU A 49 1.03 -17.57 3.11
C GLU A 49 1.64 -16.17 3.03
N ILE A 50 2.16 -15.66 4.16
CA ILE A 50 2.84 -14.36 4.19
C ILE A 50 4.09 -14.39 3.30
N LYS A 51 4.85 -15.47 3.34
CA LYS A 51 6.07 -15.63 2.56
C LYS A 51 5.78 -15.64 1.05
N GLN A 52 4.73 -16.35 0.62
CA GLN A 52 4.30 -16.40 -0.78
C GLN A 52 3.83 -15.04 -1.28
N ILE A 53 2.98 -14.35 -0.51
CA ILE A 53 2.51 -13.00 -0.84
C ILE A 53 3.69 -12.02 -0.92
N ALA A 54 4.63 -12.10 0.02
CA ALA A 54 5.80 -11.24 0.05
C ALA A 54 6.71 -11.45 -1.16
N GLN A 55 6.91 -12.70 -1.57
CA GLN A 55 7.69 -13.03 -2.76
C GLN A 55 7.05 -12.53 -4.05
N ALA A 56 5.72 -12.53 -4.13
CA ALA A 56 4.97 -12.06 -5.30
C ALA A 56 4.90 -10.53 -5.39
N HIS A 57 4.72 -9.82 -4.25
CA HIS A 57 4.33 -8.41 -4.26
C HIS A 57 5.33 -7.44 -3.61
N VAL A 58 6.31 -7.91 -2.82
CA VAL A 58 7.30 -7.04 -2.18
C VAL A 58 8.61 -7.11 -2.95
N LEU A 59 8.77 -6.22 -3.93
CA LEU A 59 9.85 -6.25 -4.91
C LEU A 59 11.04 -5.40 -4.49
N LYS A 60 12.25 -5.95 -4.59
CA LYS A 60 13.49 -5.25 -4.22
C LYS A 60 13.84 -4.18 -5.26
N LEU A 61 14.31 -3.02 -4.81
CA LEU A 61 14.77 -1.94 -5.67
C LEU A 61 16.26 -2.06 -5.96
N GLU A 62 16.67 -1.79 -7.21
CA GLU A 62 18.07 -1.80 -7.62
C GLU A 62 18.80 -0.46 -7.44
N LYS A 63 18.08 0.65 -7.19
CA LYS A 63 18.66 2.01 -7.08
C LYS A 63 18.52 2.62 -5.68
N LYS A 64 19.51 3.46 -5.31
CA LYS A 64 19.66 4.07 -3.98
C LYS A 64 18.45 4.95 -3.61
N GLY A 65 17.67 4.48 -2.64
CA GLY A 65 16.54 5.18 -2.03
C GLY A 65 15.83 4.26 -1.04
N ASN A 66 14.76 3.62 -1.48
CA ASN A 66 14.03 2.60 -0.72
C ASN A 66 14.60 1.20 -0.97
N TYR A 67 14.44 0.25 -0.03
CA TYR A 67 15.00 -1.10 -0.18
C TYR A 67 14.12 -2.01 -1.04
N ALA A 68 12.80 -1.90 -0.89
CA ALA A 68 11.80 -2.60 -1.68
C ALA A 68 10.53 -1.75 -1.80
N TYR A 69 9.60 -2.18 -2.64
CA TYR A 69 8.30 -1.54 -2.79
C TYR A 69 7.17 -2.56 -2.96
N ILE A 70 5.96 -2.11 -2.66
CA ILE A 70 4.72 -2.75 -3.05
C ILE A 70 4.01 -1.79 -3.99
N SER A 71 3.58 -2.27 -5.14
CA SER A 71 2.69 -1.57 -6.06
C SER A 71 1.28 -2.13 -5.91
N VAL A 72 0.31 -1.24 -5.77
CA VAL A 72 -1.13 -1.56 -5.75
C VAL A 72 -1.70 -1.41 -7.16
#